data_AF-A0A8T5GN20-F1
#
_entry.id   AF-A0A8T5GN20-F1
#
_cell.length_a   1.000
_cell.length_b   1.000
_cell.length_c   1.000
_cell.angle_alpha   90.00
_cell.angle_beta   90.00
_cell.angle_gamma   90.00
#
_symmetry.space_group_name_H-M   'P 1'
#
loop_
_entity.id
_entity.type
_entity.pdbx_description
1 polymer ?
#
loop_
_entity_poly.entity_id
_entity_poly.type
_entity_poly.pdbx_seq_one_letter_code
_entity_poly.pdbx_strand_id
1 'polypeptide(L)' 'MKNELIVSGESIKDKIYDIRGVQVMIDSDLAELYEVETRVLNQAVKRSKDRSPKNFMFQLTYEEVKILKSQSVTSR' A
#
# COMPACT_ATOMS: atom_id res chain seq x y z
N MET A 1 -21.11 -16.64 7.96
CA MET A 1 -20.79 -16.14 6.61
C MET A 1 -19.28 -15.99 6.55
N LYS A 2 -18.58 -16.95 5.93
CA LYS A 2 -17.13 -16.90 5.74
C LYS A 2 -16.89 -16.31 4.35
N ASN A 3 -16.35 -15.10 4.28
CA ASN A 3 -15.83 -14.58 3.03
C ASN A 3 -14.46 -15.26 2.82
N GLU A 4 -14.50 -16.42 2.19
CA GLU A 4 -13.30 -17.05 1.65
C GLU A 4 -12.91 -16.24 0.41
N LEU A 5 -12.08 -15.22 0.61
CA LEU A 5 -11.30 -14.62 -0.46
C LEU A 5 -10.35 -15.70 -0.95
N ILE A 6 -10.76 -16.37 -2.02
CA ILE A 6 -9.95 -17.30 -2.80
C ILE A 6 -8.89 -16.43 -3.50
N VAL A 7 -7.76 -16.20 -2.84
CA VAL A 7 -6.58 -15.64 -3.48
C VAL A 7 -5.69 -16.83 -3.87
N SER A 8 -5.61 -17.05 -5.16
CA SER A 8 -4.74 -18.02 -5.82
C SER A 8 -3.29 -17.87 -5.36
N GLY A 9 -2.77 -18.89 -4.68
CA GLY A 9 -1.35 -19.18 -4.55
C GLY A 9 -0.52 -18.34 -3.56
N GLU A 10 -0.80 -17.05 -3.41
CA GLU A 10 -0.10 -16.16 -2.47
C GLU A 10 -1.07 -15.70 -1.39
N SER A 11 -0.79 -16.03 -0.14
CA SER A 11 -1.71 -15.69 0.94
C SER A 11 -1.64 -14.18 1.19
N ILE A 12 -2.76 -13.54 1.53
CA ILE A 12 -2.81 -12.12 1.92
C ILE A 12 -1.73 -11.78 2.96
N LYS A 13 -1.34 -12.75 3.79
CA LYS A 13 -0.29 -12.62 4.80
C LYS A 13 1.09 -12.37 4.22
N ASP A 14 1.39 -12.91 3.04
CA ASP A 14 2.69 -12.74 2.37
C ASP A 14 2.87 -11.32 1.81
N LYS A 15 1.77 -10.63 1.58
CA LYS A 15 1.70 -9.23 1.11
C LYS A 15 1.56 -8.21 2.25
N ILE A 16 1.52 -8.68 3.51
CA ILE A 16 1.51 -7.82 4.69
C ILE A 16 2.93 -7.70 5.23
N TYR A 17 3.41 -6.46 5.27
CA TYR A 17 4.72 -6.07 5.78
C TYR A 17 4.59 -5.38 7.13
N ASP A 18 5.48 -5.69 8.07
CA ASP A 18 5.57 -4.96 9.33
C ASP A 18 6.54 -3.78 9.19
N ILE A 19 6.01 -2.57 9.12
CA ILE A 19 6.79 -1.32 9.05
C ILE A 19 6.50 -0.51 10.32
N ARG A 20 7.54 -0.28 11.14
CA ARG A 20 7.44 0.44 12.43
C ARG A 20 6.40 -0.15 13.40
N GLY A 21 6.21 -1.47 13.38
CA GLY A 21 5.20 -2.14 14.21
C GLY A 21 3.76 -1.95 13.73
N VAL A 22 3.58 -1.48 12.50
CA VAL A 22 2.28 -1.39 11.82
C VAL A 22 2.30 -2.35 10.65
N GLN A 23 1.23 -3.13 10.51
CA GLN A 23 1.00 -3.98 9.35
C GLN A 23 0.57 -3.11 8.16
N VAL A 24 1.33 -3.19 7.07
CA VAL A 24 1.17 -2.36 5.87
C VAL A 24 1.20 -3.27 4.64
N MET A 25 0.37 -2.96 3.65
CA MET A 25 0.38 -3.63 2.35
C MET A 25 0.77 -2.61 1.27
N ILE A 26 1.55 -3.04 0.28
CA ILE A 26 1.91 -2.19 -0.85
C ILE A 26 0.65 -1.90 -1.68
N ASP A 27 0.53 -0.70 -2.22
CA ASP A 27 -0.63 -0.29 -3.01
C ASP A 27 -0.80 -1.13 -4.28
N SER A 28 0.29 -1.64 -4.88
CA SER A 28 0.29 -2.63 -5.97
C SER A 28 -0.37 -3.95 -5.58
N ASP A 29 -0.01 -4.50 -4.42
CA ASP A 29 -0.56 -5.75 -3.90
C ASP A 29 -2.04 -5.59 -3.53
N LEU A 30 -2.37 -4.43 -2.96
CA LEU A 30 -3.76 -4.05 -2.65
C LEU A 30 -4.60 -3.91 -3.92
N ALA A 31 -4.02 -3.33 -4.98
CA ALA A 31 -4.67 -3.18 -6.28
C ALA A 31 -4.98 -4.53 -6.92
N GLU A 32 -4.03 -5.47 -6.87
CA GLU A 32 -4.23 -6.84 -7.32
C GLU A 32 -5.31 -7.57 -6.50
N LEU A 33 -5.29 -7.42 -5.17
CA LEU A 33 -6.28 -8.04 -4.27
C LEU A 33 -7.71 -7.55 -4.54
N TYR A 34 -7.86 -6.28 -4.91
CA TYR A 34 -9.16 -5.69 -5.25
C TYR A 34 -9.48 -5.74 -6.75
N GLU A 35 -8.61 -6.33 -7.58
CA GLU A 35 -8.72 -6.37 -9.05
C GLU A 35 -8.95 -4.98 -9.67
N VAL A 36 -8.33 -3.95 -9.09
CA VAL A 36 -8.40 -2.56 -9.56
C VAL A 36 -7.04 -2.05 -9.95
N GLU A 37 -6.98 -1.01 -10.78
CA GLU A 37 -5.72 -0.33 -11.03
C GLU A 37 -5.26 0.46 -9.79
N THR A 38 -3.94 0.49 -9.54
CA THR A 38 -3.32 1.34 -8.51
C THR A 38 -3.72 2.81 -8.64
N ARG A 39 -3.96 3.28 -9.87
CA ARG A 39 -4.46 4.64 -10.15
C ARG A 39 -5.86 4.87 -9.58
N VAL A 40 -6.75 3.88 -9.66
CA VAL A 40 -8.13 3.95 -9.14
C VAL A 40 -8.11 3.99 -7.62
N LEU A 41 -7.28 3.16 -6.98
CA LEU A 41 -7.03 3.21 -5.53
C LEU A 41 -6.52 4.58 -5.10
N ASN A 42 -5.47 5.09 -5.75
CA ASN A 42 -4.89 6.39 -5.45
C ASN A 42 -5.89 7.54 -5.68
N GLN A 43 -6.77 7.42 -6.67
CA GLN A 43 -7.82 8.39 -6.92
C GLN A 43 -8.93 8.34 -5.87
N ALA A 44 -9.35 7.14 -5.45
CA ALA A 44 -10.33 6.95 -4.38
C ALA A 44 -9.79 7.49 -3.06
N VAL A 45 -8.54 7.18 -2.73
CA VAL A 45 -7.75 7.74 -1.63
C VAL A 45 -7.73 9.27 -1.67
N LYS A 46 -7.45 9.85 -2.84
CA LYS A 46 -7.35 11.31 -3.01
C LYS A 46 -8.70 12.01 -2.90
N ARG A 47 -9.80 11.38 -3.35
CA ARG A 47 -11.17 11.90 -3.24
C ARG A 47 -11.76 11.70 -1.85
N SER A 48 -11.40 10.60 -1.21
CA SER A 48 -11.84 10.22 0.13
C SER A 48 -10.91 10.78 1.21
N LYS A 49 -10.15 11.85 0.96
CA LYS A 49 -9.19 12.39 1.95
C LYS A 49 -9.84 12.82 3.27
N ASP A 50 -11.06 13.34 3.23
CA ASP A 50 -11.83 13.70 4.44
C ASP A 50 -12.29 12.49 5.24
N ARG A 51 -12.43 11.33 4.59
CA ARG A 51 -12.93 10.09 5.19
C ARG A 51 -11.84 9.03 5.38
N SER A 52 -10.67 9.23 4.79
CA SER A 52 -9.52 8.34 4.88
C SER A 52 -8.76 8.69 6.15
N PRO A 53 -8.87 7.88 7.21
CA PRO A 53 -8.17 8.18 8.45
C PRO A 53 -6.66 8.02 8.24
N LYS A 54 -5.87 8.58 9.15
CA LYS A 54 -4.43 8.26 9.36
C LYS A 54 -4.12 6.75 9.40
N ASN A 55 -5.15 5.91 9.57
CA ASN A 55 -5.06 4.46 9.71
C ASN A 55 -5.10 3.71 8.36
N PHE A 56 -5.46 4.35 7.25
CA PHE A 56 -5.60 3.68 5.94
C PHE A 56 -4.44 3.93 4.97
N MET A 57 -3.59 4.91 5.27
CA MET A 57 -2.43 5.26 4.46
C MET A 57 -1.21 5.33 5.36
N PHE A 58 -0.24 4.47 5.07
CA PHE A 58 1.06 4.55 5.68
C PHE A 58 1.95 5.45 4.83
N GLN A 59 2.18 6.66 5.29
CA GLN A 59 3.09 7.58 4.63
C GLN A 59 4.49 7.44 5.24
N LEU A 60 5.45 7.02 4.42
CA LEU A 60 6.86 6.97 4.81
C LEU A 60 7.36 8.38 5.16
N THR A 61 8.27 8.47 6.13
CA THR A 61 8.90 9.75 6.46
C THR A 61 9.89 10.15 5.37
N TYR A 62 10.22 11.43 5.32
CA TYR A 62 11.21 11.96 4.37
C TYR A 62 12.54 11.18 4.42
N GLU A 63 13.01 10.84 5.62
CA GLU A 63 14.24 10.06 5.80
C GLU A 63 14.13 8.62 5.26
N GLU A 64 12.98 7.95 5.41
CA GLU A 64 12.77 6.61 4.84
C GLU A 64 12.75 6.65 3.32
N VAL A 65 12.06 7.64 2.75
CA VAL A 65 12.02 7.84 1.29
C VAL A 65 13.43 8.15 0.76
N LYS A 66 14.25 8.87 1.52
CA LYS A 66 15.62 9.20 1.14
C LYS A 66 16.54 7.97 1.09
N ILE A 67 16.29 6.96 1.93
CA ILE A 67 17.03 5.68 1.92
C ILE A 67 16.53 4.78 0.79
N LEU A 68 15.22 4.83 0.46
CA LEU A 68 14.61 4.06 -0.63
C LEU A 68 14.87 4.65 -2.02
N LYS A 69 15.13 5.96 -2.12
CA LYS A 69 15.52 6.59 -3.38
C LYS A 69 16.95 6.23 -3.74
N SER A 70 17.14 5.65 -4.92
CA SER A 70 18.46 5.41 -5.50
C SER A 70 19.25 6.73 -5.56
N GLN A 71 20.33 6.81 -4.77
CA GLN A 71 21.17 8.00 -4.69
C GLN A 71 21.93 8.29 -5.99
N SER A 72 22.00 7.31 -6.91
CA SER A 72 22.78 7.41 -8.15
C SER A 72 21.93 7.61 -9.41
N VAL A 73 20.64 7.22 -9.40
CA VAL A 73 19.83 7.16 -10.64
C VAL A 73 18.84 8.33 -10.76
N THR A 74 18.35 8.87 -9.66
CA THR A 74 17.42 10.01 -9.69
C THR A 74 18.15 11.34 -9.55
N SER A 75 18.22 12.09 -10.65
CA SER A 75 18.65 13.50 -10.65
C SER A 75 17.63 14.38 -9.92
N ARG A 76 18.13 15.45 -9.27
CA ARG A 76 17.34 16.43 -8.49
C ARG A 76 16.24 17.12 -9.29
#